data_AF-A0A0F3IET3-F1
#
_entry.id   AF-A0A0F3IET3-F1
#
_cell.length_a   1.000
_cell.length_b   1.000
_cell.length_c   1.000
_cell.angle_alpha   90.00
_cell.angle_beta   90.00
_cell.angle_gamma   90.00
#
_symmetry.space_group_name_H-M   'P 1'
#
loop_
_entity.id
_entity.type
_entity.pdbx_description
1 polymer ?
#
loop_
_entity_poly.entity_id
_entity_poly.type
_entity_poly.pdbx_seq_one_letter_code
_entity_poly.pdbx_strand_id
1 'polypeptide(L)' 'MCSEAAYTGTPLLVDLTDSAMEKYHQDIIAKLIEYGAAKPLTHDYQAWTYQPLDPTGDVAKAVFQCLQA' A
#
# COMPACT_ATOMS: atom_id res chain seq x y z
N MET A 1 8.96 -4.78 -0.24
CA MET A 1 7.76 -5.28 0.47
C MET A 1 6.53 -4.51 -0.03
N CYS A 2 5.39 -5.15 -0.25
CA CYS A 2 4.18 -4.47 -0.76
C CYS A 2 3.67 -3.36 0.17
N SER A 3 3.85 -3.52 1.48
CA SER A 3 3.49 -2.50 2.48
C SER A 3 4.28 -1.19 2.33
N GLU A 4 5.56 -1.26 1.96
CA GLU A 4 6.43 -0.10 1.78
C GLU A 4 6.11 0.69 0.50
N ALA A 5 5.85 -0.03 -0.60
CA ALA A 5 5.42 0.59 -1.84
C ALA A 5 4.05 1.27 -1.68
N ALA A 6 3.13 0.62 -0.96
CA ALA A 6 1.84 1.19 -0.60
C ALA A 6 1.96 2.47 0.26
N TYR A 7 2.99 2.57 1.09
CA TYR A 7 3.25 3.74 1.93
C TYR A 7 3.77 4.95 1.15
N THR A 8 4.59 4.70 0.13
CA THR A 8 5.30 5.74 -0.64
C THR A 8 4.50 6.29 -1.82
N GLY A 9 3.26 5.82 -2.01
CA GLY A 9 2.42 6.20 -3.15
C GLY A 9 2.76 5.45 -4.45
N THR A 10 3.58 4.40 -4.36
CA THR A 10 3.98 3.62 -5.54
C THR A 10 2.91 2.57 -5.85
N PRO A 11 2.23 2.66 -7.01
CA PRO A 11 1.19 1.70 -7.37
C PRO A 11 1.77 0.29 -7.57
N LEU A 12 1.04 -0.73 -7.11
CA LEU A 12 1.49 -2.13 -7.13
C LEU A 12 0.70 -2.99 -8.11
N LEU A 13 1.40 -3.71 -8.98
CA LEU A 13 0.82 -4.81 -9.75
C LEU A 13 1.18 -6.13 -9.08
N VAL A 14 0.16 -6.96 -8.84
CA VAL A 14 0.32 -8.22 -8.08
C VAL A 14 -0.09 -9.40 -8.95
N ASP A 15 0.81 -10.35 -9.13
CA ASP A 15 0.49 -11.64 -9.73
C ASP A 15 -0.28 -12.51 -8.71
N LEU A 16 -1.49 -12.90 -9.08
CA LEU A 16 -2.39 -13.71 -8.26
C LEU A 16 -2.47 -15.17 -8.73
N THR A 17 -1.65 -15.59 -9.68
CA THR A 17 -1.61 -16.99 -10.11
C THR A 17 -1.19 -17.89 -8.94
N ASP A 18 -1.93 -18.98 -8.73
CA ASP A 18 -2.04 -19.80 -7.49
C ASP A 18 -0.74 -20.45 -6.95
N SER A 19 0.45 -20.10 -7.44
CA SER A 19 1.70 -20.78 -7.09
C SER A 19 2.63 -20.06 -6.11
N ALA A 20 2.26 -18.91 -5.52
CA ALA A 20 3.26 -18.09 -4.79
C ALA A 20 2.83 -17.38 -3.49
N MET A 21 1.63 -17.58 -2.94
CA MET A 21 1.22 -16.84 -1.72
C MET A 21 0.62 -17.73 -0.63
N GLU A 22 1.30 -17.75 0.52
CA GLU A 22 0.68 -18.17 1.79
C GLU A 22 -0.55 -17.31 2.08
N LYS A 23 -1.57 -17.89 2.75
CA LYS A 23 -2.84 -17.23 3.07
C LYS A 23 -2.68 -15.84 3.71
N TYR A 24 -1.69 -15.67 4.59
CA TYR A 24 -1.40 -14.37 5.21
C TYR A 24 -1.06 -13.28 4.19
N HIS A 25 -0.30 -13.62 3.14
CA HIS A 25 0.03 -12.67 2.08
C HIS A 25 -1.19 -12.32 1.23
N GLN A 26 -2.10 -13.27 1.00
CA GLN A 26 -3.36 -13.02 0.30
C GLN A 26 -4.22 -11.99 1.05
N ASP A 27 -4.34 -12.10 2.38
CA ASP A 27 -5.10 -11.15 3.20
C ASP A 27 -4.51 -9.74 3.16
N ILE A 28 -3.18 -9.60 3.12
CA ILE A 28 -2.52 -8.30 2.97
C ILE A 28 -2.78 -7.71 1.60
N ILE A 29 -2.60 -8.50 0.53
CA ILE A 29 -2.83 -8.04 -0.84
C ILE A 29 -4.29 -7.63 -1.03
N ALA A 30 -5.25 -8.38 -0.50
CA ALA A 30 -6.66 -8.04 -0.56
C ALA A 30 -6.95 -6.65 0.03
N LYS A 31 -6.38 -6.35 1.21
CA LYS A 31 -6.50 -5.01 1.84
C LYS A 31 -5.85 -3.91 1.01
N LEU A 32 -4.70 -4.19 0.38
CA LEU A 32 -4.03 -3.22 -0.50
C LEU A 32 -4.82 -2.95 -1.79
N ILE A 33 -5.52 -3.96 -2.32
CA ILE A 33 -6.42 -3.80 -3.46
C ILE A 33 -7.66 -2.99 -3.05
N GLU A 34 -8.28 -3.29 -1.91
CA GLU A 34 -9.41 -2.52 -1.37
C GLU A 34 -9.06 -1.04 -1.17
N TYR A 35 -7.85 -0.77 -0.69
CA TYR A 35 -7.33 0.59 -0.54
C TYR A 35 -6.96 1.29 -1.87
N GLY A 36 -6.88 0.55 -2.98
CA GLY A 36 -6.49 1.07 -4.30
C GLY A 36 -4.98 1.19 -4.53
N ALA A 37 -4.15 0.80 -3.55
CA ALA A 37 -2.70 0.76 -3.68
C ALA A 37 -2.22 -0.35 -4.62
N ALA A 38 -2.99 -1.43 -4.76
CA ALA A 38 -2.66 -2.57 -5.59
C ALA A 38 -3.75 -2.91 -6.62
N LYS A 39 -3.33 -3.48 -7.75
CA LYS A 39 -4.21 -4.11 -8.75
C LYS A 39 -3.63 -5.47 -9.18
N PRO A 40 -4.48 -6.42 -9.59
CA PRO A 40 -4.01 -7.64 -10.23
C PRO A 40 -3.18 -7.30 -11.48
N LEU A 41 -2.09 -8.04 -11.69
CA LEU A 41 -1.31 -7.95 -12.92
C LEU A 41 -2.16 -8.52 -14.07
N THR A 42 -2.53 -7.66 -15.01
CA THR A 42 -3.23 -8.03 -16.25
C THR A 42 -2.29 -7.95 -17.45
N HIS A 43 -2.73 -8.43 -18.61
CA HIS A 43 -1.95 -8.32 -19.85
C HIS A 43 -1.76 -6.87 -20.32
N ASP A 44 -2.69 -6.00 -19.96
CA ASP A 44 -2.63 -4.58 -20.29
C ASP A 44 -2.17 -3.77 -19.07
N TYR A 45 -1.18 -2.89 -19.28
CA TYR A 45 -0.76 -1.92 -18.28
C TYR A 45 -1.60 -0.64 -18.39
N GLN A 46 -2.20 -0.24 -17.27
CA GLN A 46 -2.83 1.07 -17.14
C GLN A 46 -2.22 1.79 -15.92
N ALA A 47 -1.63 2.96 -16.14
CA ALA A 47 -1.15 3.79 -15.05
C ALA A 47 -2.31 4.25 -14.14
N TRP A 48 -2.08 4.27 -12.83
CA TRP A 48 -3.02 4.83 -11.86
C TRP A 48 -2.28 5.43 -10.68
N THR A 49 -2.99 6.23 -9.90
CA THR A 49 -2.51 6.82 -8.66
C THR A 49 -3.54 6.56 -7.57
N TYR A 50 -3.10 6.55 -6.33
CA TYR A 50 -3.95 6.48 -5.14
C TYR A 50 -3.38 7.45 -4.11
N GLN A 51 -4.21 7.88 -3.16
CA GLN A 51 -3.73 8.69 -2.04
C GLN A 51 -2.93 7.78 -1.10
N PRO A 52 -1.68 8.10 -0.74
CA PRO A 52 -0.94 7.29 0.23
C PRO A 52 -1.59 7.37 1.62
N LEU A 53 -1.47 6.30 2.41
CA LEU A 53 -1.90 6.31 3.82
C LEU A 53 -1.07 7.24 4.69
N ASP A 54 0.10 7.70 4.20
CA ASP A 54 1.21 8.32 4.94
C ASP A 54 0.77 9.19 6.14
N PRO A 55 0.67 8.60 7.35
CA PRO A 55 0.39 9.35 8.56
C PRO A 55 1.65 10.00 9.11
N THR A 56 2.84 9.87 8.48
CA THR A 56 4.10 10.39 9.03
C THR A 56 3.99 11.88 9.30
N GLY A 57 3.42 12.65 8.38
CA GLY A 57 3.25 14.09 8.56
C GLY A 57 2.42 14.43 9.81
N ASP A 58 1.28 13.77 9.96
CA ASP A 58 0.36 14.01 11.09
C ASP A 58 0.95 13.53 12.43
N VAL A 59 1.61 12.37 12.44
CA VAL A 59 2.28 11.83 13.63
C VAL A 59 3.46 12.69 14.03
N ALA A 60 4.30 13.10 13.07
CA ALA A 60 5.44 13.98 13.34
C ALA A 60 4.98 15.32 13.92
N LYS A 61 3.89 15.87 13.40
CA LYS A 61 3.27 17.09 13.93
C LYS A 61 2.76 16.89 15.36
N ALA A 62 2.09 15.78 15.64
CA ALA A 62 1.60 15.47 16.99
C ALA A 62 2.75 15.32 18.00
N VAL A 63 3.82 14.61 17.62
CA VAL A 63 5.03 14.46 18.46
C VAL A 63 5.67 15.82 18.72
N PHE A 64 5.82 16.65 17.68
CA PHE A 64 6.38 17.99 17.82
C PHE A 64 5.56 18.86 18.79
N GLN A 65 4.23 18.80 18.71
CA GLN A 65 3.34 19.51 19.64
C GLN A 65 3.51 19.03 21.09
N CYS A 66 3.66 17.72 21.32
CA CYS A 66 3.93 17.19 22.66
C CYS A 66 5.29 17.62 23.22
N LEU A 67 6.29 17.84 22.38
CA LEU A 67 7.63 18.28 22.80
C LEU A 67 7.72 19.79 23.07
N GLN A 68 6.74 20.58 22.63
CA GLN A 68 6.66 22.02 22.88
C GLN A 68 5.78 22.39 24.09
N ALA A 69 5.08 21.41 24.68
CA ALA A 69 4.26 21.56 25.88
C ALA A 69 5.08 21.32 27.16
#